data_AF-A0A0J2EKM7-F1
#
_entry.id   AF-A0A0J2EKM7-F1
#
_cell.length_a   1.000
_cell.length_b   1.000
_cell.length_c   1.000
_cell.angle_alpha   90.00
_cell.angle_beta   90.00
_cell.angle_gamma   90.00
#
_symmetry.space_group_name_H-M   'P 1'
#
loop_
_entity.id
_entity.type
_entity.pdbx_description
1 polymer ?
#
loop_
_entity_poly.entity_id
_entity_poly.type
_entity_poly.pdbx_seq_one_letter_code
_entity_poly.pdbx_strand_id
1 'polypeptide(L)'
;MIDLARRSGQIASLSARVVREGDEFSFEFGLDEKLIHRPGENEDAPVTHVYAVARLKDGGTQFEVMTRKQIELVRSLSKAGNNGPWVTHWEEMAKKTAIRRLFKYLPVSIEIQRAVSMDEKEPLTIDPADSSVLTGEYSVIDNSEE
;
A
#
# COMPACT_ATOMS: atom_id res chain seq x y z
N MET A 1 -9.33 -0.33 1.53
CA MET A 1 -8.49 0.63 2.28
C MET A 1 -9.10 2.02 2.40
N ILE A 2 -9.58 2.66 1.32
CA ILE A 2 -10.15 4.01 1.38
C ILE A 2 -11.41 4.06 2.27
N ASP A 3 -12.33 3.09 2.12
CA ASP A 3 -13.52 3.01 2.98
C ASP A 3 -13.18 2.72 4.45
N LEU A 4 -12.08 2.00 4.68
CA LEU A 4 -11.60 1.69 6.03
C LEU A 4 -11.01 2.94 6.72
N ALA A 5 -10.26 3.77 5.98
CA ALA A 5 -9.82 5.09 6.44
C ALA A 5 -10.99 5.99 6.84
N ARG A 6 -12.07 6.00 6.04
CA ARG A 6 -13.23 6.88 6.30
C ARG A 6 -14.03 6.43 7.52
N ARG A 7 -14.01 5.13 7.87
CA ARG A 7 -14.68 4.58 9.07
C ARG A 7 -14.06 5.04 10.39
N SER A 8 -12.77 5.39 10.43
CA SER A 8 -12.17 5.96 11.66
C SER A 8 -12.76 7.32 12.02
N GLY A 9 -13.40 7.99 11.05
CA GLY A 9 -14.01 9.30 11.23
C GLY A 9 -13.00 10.44 11.37
N GLN A 10 -11.69 10.17 11.39
CA GLN A 10 -10.64 11.20 11.60
C GLN A 10 -10.01 11.69 10.30
N ILE A 11 -10.04 10.88 9.24
CA ILE A 11 -9.51 11.26 7.92
C ILE A 11 -10.60 11.99 7.13
N ALA A 12 -10.36 13.25 6.77
CA ALA A 12 -11.24 14.04 5.91
C ALA A 12 -11.12 13.64 4.44
N SER A 13 -9.89 13.45 3.95
CA SER A 13 -9.63 13.02 2.57
C SER A 13 -8.31 12.26 2.46
N LEU A 14 -8.25 11.30 1.54
CA LEU A 14 -7.04 10.56 1.20
C LEU A 14 -6.91 10.54 -0.33
N SER A 15 -5.74 10.88 -0.85
CA SER A 15 -5.46 10.88 -2.28
C SER A 15 -4.03 10.46 -2.56
N ALA A 16 -3.77 9.95 -3.77
CA ALA A 16 -2.42 9.68 -4.24
C ALA A 16 -2.29 10.05 -5.72
N ARG A 17 -1.10 10.49 -6.11
CA ARG A 17 -0.80 10.99 -7.45
C ARG A 17 0.60 10.54 -7.86
N VAL A 18 0.77 10.37 -9.17
CA VAL A 18 2.09 10.18 -9.80
C VAL A 18 2.66 11.54 -10.18
N VAL A 19 3.98 11.65 -10.15
CA VAL A 19 4.75 12.80 -10.62
C VAL A 19 5.60 12.31 -11.77
N ARG A 20 5.58 13.02 -12.88
CA ARG A 20 6.30 12.70 -14.10
C ARG A 20 7.45 13.67 -14.34
N GLU A 21 8.34 13.26 -15.22
CA GLU A 21 9.37 14.16 -15.75
C GLU A 21 8.70 15.35 -16.46
N GLY A 22 9.09 16.57 -16.09
CA GLY A 22 8.46 17.81 -16.58
C GLY A 22 7.43 18.43 -15.63
N ASP A 23 7.01 17.73 -14.57
CA ASP A 23 6.15 18.31 -13.54
C ASP A 23 6.93 19.27 -12.63
N GLU A 24 6.28 20.34 -12.17
CA GLU A 24 6.82 21.15 -11.08
C GLU A 24 6.52 20.45 -9.76
N PHE A 25 7.53 19.82 -9.17
CA PHE A 25 7.40 19.05 -7.95
C PHE A 25 8.45 19.41 -6.91
N SER A 26 8.01 19.77 -5.70
CA SER A 26 8.87 20.01 -4.56
C SER A 26 8.21 19.56 -3.26
N PHE A 27 9.02 19.09 -2.31
CA PHE A 27 8.55 18.69 -1.00
C PHE A 27 9.61 18.92 0.08
N GLU A 28 9.15 19.17 1.30
CA GLU A 28 9.97 19.46 2.48
C GLU A 28 9.38 18.70 3.68
N PHE A 29 10.23 17.96 4.41
CA PHE A 29 9.85 17.25 5.65
C PHE A 29 10.30 18.02 6.91
N GLY A 30 10.50 19.33 6.80
CA GLY A 30 10.91 20.17 7.93
C GLY A 30 9.83 20.26 9.01
N LEU A 31 10.00 21.19 9.96
CA LEU A 31 8.98 21.46 10.98
C LEU A 31 7.64 21.85 10.35
N ASP A 32 7.70 22.54 9.22
CA ASP A 32 6.56 22.89 8.37
C ASP A 32 6.60 22.03 7.10
N GLU A 33 5.97 20.86 7.15
CA GLU A 33 5.90 19.98 5.99
C GLU A 33 5.17 20.66 4.81
N LYS A 34 5.75 20.58 3.62
CA LYS A 34 5.19 21.20 2.42
C LYS A 34 5.30 20.25 1.23
N LEU A 35 4.26 20.22 0.41
CA LEU A 35 4.25 19.49 -0.86
C LEU A 35 3.59 20.35 -1.94
N ILE A 36 4.32 20.59 -3.03
CA ILE A 36 3.85 21.30 -4.20
C ILE A 36 3.95 20.33 -5.37
N HIS A 37 2.83 20.18 -6.09
CA HIS A 37 2.80 19.44 -7.34
C HIS A 37 1.93 20.20 -8.34
N ARG A 38 2.54 20.66 -9.44
CA ARG A 38 1.82 21.19 -10.61
C ARG A 38 2.13 20.26 -11.79
N PRO A 39 1.17 19.41 -12.20
CA PRO A 39 1.35 18.51 -13.32
C PRO A 39 1.60 19.28 -14.61
N GLY A 40 2.51 18.77 -15.44
CA GLY A 40 2.58 19.12 -16.85
C GLY A 40 1.48 18.43 -17.66
N GLU A 41 1.52 18.62 -18.98
CA GLU A 41 0.51 18.06 -19.90
C GLU A 41 0.91 16.70 -20.48
N ASN A 42 2.18 16.28 -20.32
CA ASN A 42 2.68 15.05 -20.91
C ASN A 42 2.44 13.83 -20.01
N GLU A 43 1.34 13.13 -20.24
CA GLU A 43 1.01 11.90 -19.51
C GLU A 43 1.91 10.71 -19.87
N ASP A 44 2.61 10.74 -21.01
CA ASP A 44 3.53 9.67 -21.43
C ASP A 44 4.93 9.82 -20.80
N ALA A 45 5.20 10.96 -20.16
CA ALA A 45 6.49 11.20 -19.52
C ALA A 45 6.76 10.18 -18.40
N PRO A 46 8.03 9.75 -18.23
CA PRO A 46 8.38 8.78 -17.20
C PRO A 46 7.99 9.25 -15.80
N VAL A 47 7.33 8.39 -15.03
CA VAL A 47 7.07 8.64 -13.60
C VAL A 47 8.40 8.74 -12.85
N THR A 48 8.58 9.79 -12.05
CA THR A 48 9.76 10.02 -11.21
C THR A 48 9.45 9.74 -9.73
N HIS A 49 8.27 10.14 -9.27
CA HIS A 49 7.81 9.99 -7.89
C HIS A 49 6.34 9.60 -7.84
N VAL A 50 5.92 9.06 -6.71
CA VAL A 50 4.51 8.85 -6.36
C VAL A 50 4.34 9.33 -4.94
N TYR A 51 3.28 10.09 -4.68
CA TYR A 51 2.99 10.56 -3.33
C TYR A 51 1.54 10.31 -2.95
N ALA A 52 1.31 10.22 -1.64
CA ALA A 52 0.00 10.16 -1.04
C ALA A 52 -0.17 11.30 -0.04
N VAL A 53 -1.37 11.85 0.07
CA VAL A 53 -1.73 12.92 1.00
C VAL A 53 -3.00 12.53 1.74
N ALA A 54 -2.96 12.66 3.06
CA ALA A 54 -4.11 12.56 3.94
C ALA A 54 -4.35 13.92 4.61
N ARG A 55 -5.60 14.36 4.59
CA ARG A 55 -6.06 15.49 5.41
C ARG A 55 -6.92 14.94 6.54
N LEU A 56 -6.63 15.35 7.75
CA LEU A 56 -7.36 15.00 8.96
C LEU A 56 -8.44 16.05 9.23
N LYS A 57 -9.47 15.67 9.98
CA LYS A 57 -10.60 16.57 10.31
C LYS A 57 -10.22 17.67 11.29
N ASP A 58 -9.16 17.48 12.07
CA ASP A 58 -8.60 18.45 13.01
C ASP A 58 -7.71 19.51 12.32
N GLY A 59 -7.55 19.43 11.00
CA GLY A 59 -6.72 20.35 10.21
C GLY A 59 -5.31 19.84 9.94
N GLY A 60 -4.90 18.71 10.54
CA GLY A 60 -3.62 18.08 10.25
C GLY A 60 -3.52 17.59 8.80
N THR A 61 -2.34 17.70 8.21
CA THR A 61 -2.04 17.10 6.90
C THR A 61 -0.80 16.24 7.05
N GLN A 62 -0.83 15.04 6.47
CA GLN A 62 0.32 14.16 6.38
C GLN A 62 0.49 13.74 4.93
N PHE A 63 1.72 13.69 4.44
CA PHE A 63 2.01 13.10 3.15
C PHE A 63 3.19 12.14 3.20
N GLU A 64 3.27 11.29 2.20
CA GLU A 64 4.39 10.38 1.96
C GLU A 64 4.79 10.51 0.50
N VAL A 65 6.09 10.64 0.24
CA VAL A 65 6.66 10.66 -1.13
C VAL A 65 7.56 9.45 -1.31
N MET A 66 7.35 8.73 -2.40
CA MET A 66 8.19 7.61 -2.82
C MET A 66 8.80 7.88 -4.19
N THR A 67 10.10 7.67 -4.32
CA THR A 67 10.78 7.71 -5.62
C THR A 67 10.39 6.48 -6.44
N ARG A 68 10.51 6.57 -7.77
CA ARG A 68 10.34 5.41 -8.66
C ARG A 68 11.21 4.23 -8.24
N LYS A 69 12.44 4.49 -7.78
CA LYS A 69 13.35 3.45 -7.27
C LYS A 69 12.80 2.73 -6.04
N GLN A 70 12.18 3.46 -5.12
CA GLN A 70 11.54 2.85 -3.94
C GLN A 70 10.33 2.02 -4.31
N ILE A 71 9.51 2.49 -5.26
CA ILE A 71 8.37 1.71 -5.78
C ILE A 71 8.86 0.43 -6.46
N GLU A 72 9.91 0.53 -7.26
CA GLU A 72 10.50 -0.62 -7.95
C GLU A 72 11.07 -1.66 -6.97
N LEU A 73 11.68 -1.20 -5.88
CA LEU A 73 12.10 -2.09 -4.80
C LEU A 73 10.89 -2.84 -4.20
N VAL A 74 9.78 -2.14 -3.91
CA VAL A 74 8.55 -2.80 -3.42
C VAL A 74 8.01 -3.80 -4.45
N ARG A 75 8.02 -3.46 -5.74
CA ARG A 75 7.62 -4.36 -6.81
C ARG A 75 8.48 -5.63 -6.81
N SER A 76 9.80 -5.49 -6.75
CA SER A 76 10.74 -6.64 -6.75
C SER A 76 10.56 -7.60 -5.58
N LEU A 77 10.11 -7.09 -4.43
CA LEU A 77 9.83 -7.88 -3.23
C LEU A 77 8.43 -8.53 -3.25
N SER A 78 7.55 -8.10 -4.16
CA SER A 78 6.22 -8.68 -4.32
C SER A 78 6.28 -9.98 -5.11
N LYS A 79 5.56 -11.01 -4.65
CA LYS A 79 5.38 -12.28 -5.40
C LYS A 79 4.77 -12.06 -6.79
N ALA A 80 3.91 -11.05 -6.91
CA ALA A 80 3.30 -10.64 -8.16
C ALA A 80 4.10 -9.53 -8.87
N GLY A 81 5.35 -9.23 -8.46
CA GLY A 81 6.12 -8.10 -9.01
C GLY A 81 6.30 -8.14 -10.54
N ASN A 82 6.39 -9.35 -11.10
CA ASN A 82 6.55 -9.58 -12.53
C ASN A 82 5.26 -10.01 -13.23
N ASN A 83 4.11 -10.04 -12.53
CA ASN A 83 2.85 -10.58 -13.05
C ASN A 83 1.65 -9.68 -12.69
N GLY A 84 0.54 -9.83 -13.41
CA GLY A 84 -0.73 -9.21 -13.03
C GLY A 84 -0.67 -7.67 -12.93
N PRO A 85 -1.29 -7.05 -11.91
CA PRO A 85 -1.47 -5.60 -11.84
C PRO A 85 -0.18 -4.78 -11.83
N TRP A 86 0.95 -5.33 -11.39
CA TRP A 86 2.24 -4.63 -11.44
C TRP A 86 2.74 -4.41 -12.88
N VAL A 87 2.29 -5.22 -13.83
CA VAL A 87 2.62 -5.12 -15.26
C VAL A 87 1.57 -4.30 -16.01
N THR A 88 0.28 -4.55 -15.76
CA THR A 88 -0.81 -3.92 -16.52
C THR A 88 -1.28 -2.58 -15.93
N HIS A 89 -1.09 -2.35 -14.62
CA HIS A 89 -1.57 -1.16 -13.90
C HIS A 89 -0.52 -0.66 -12.89
N TRP A 90 0.73 -0.50 -13.35
CA TRP A 90 1.87 -0.12 -12.50
C TRP A 90 1.58 1.13 -11.64
N GLU A 91 0.96 2.17 -12.22
CA GLU A 91 0.68 3.42 -11.50
C GLU A 91 -0.34 3.25 -10.38
N GLU A 92 -1.35 2.40 -10.56
CA GLU A 92 -2.32 2.10 -9.51
C GLU A 92 -1.65 1.34 -8.36
N MET A 93 -0.76 0.40 -8.69
CA MET A 93 0.02 -0.33 -7.69
C MET A 93 1.00 0.57 -6.93
N ALA A 94 1.63 1.51 -7.63
CA ALA A 94 2.50 2.51 -7.03
C ALA A 94 1.73 3.44 -6.09
N LYS A 95 0.56 3.95 -6.51
CA LYS A 95 -0.32 4.76 -5.67
C LYS A 95 -0.81 4.00 -4.44
N LYS A 96 -1.22 2.73 -4.61
CA LYS A 96 -1.61 1.84 -3.49
C LYS A 96 -0.47 1.68 -2.49
N THR A 97 0.76 1.55 -2.98
CA THR A 97 1.96 1.42 -2.16
C THR A 97 2.23 2.69 -1.34
N ALA A 98 2.18 3.86 -1.97
CA ALA A 98 2.35 5.15 -1.28
C ALA A 98 1.28 5.36 -0.20
N ILE A 99 0.02 5.04 -0.52
CA ILE A 99 -1.09 5.08 0.44
C ILE A 99 -0.81 4.18 1.65
N ARG A 100 -0.41 2.91 1.42
CA ARG A 100 -0.11 1.96 2.50
C ARG A 100 0.99 2.46 3.42
N ARG A 101 2.03 3.10 2.88
CA ARG A 101 3.10 3.66 3.69
C ARG A 101 2.63 4.86 4.52
N LEU A 102 1.86 5.76 3.92
CA LEU A 102 1.23 6.88 4.62
C LEU A 102 0.34 6.43 5.78
N PHE A 103 -0.44 5.37 5.59
CA PHE A 103 -1.37 4.84 6.60
C PHE A 103 -0.70 4.48 7.93
N LYS A 104 0.59 4.15 7.93
CA LYS A 104 1.34 3.81 9.16
C LYS A 104 1.48 4.99 10.13
N TYR A 105 1.32 6.21 9.62
CA TYR A 105 1.46 7.45 10.38
C TYR A 105 0.11 8.09 10.73
N LEU A 106 -1.00 7.57 10.20
CA LEU A 106 -2.32 8.15 10.43
C LEU A 106 -2.94 7.65 11.74
N PRO A 107 -3.69 8.50 12.46
CA PRO A 107 -4.43 8.10 13.64
C PRO A 107 -5.67 7.30 13.21
N VAL A 108 -5.48 6.01 13.00
CA VAL A 108 -6.53 5.04 12.74
C VAL A 108 -6.63 4.06 13.92
N SER A 109 -7.83 3.60 14.24
CA SER A 109 -8.04 2.68 15.37
C SER A 109 -7.18 1.41 15.20
N ILE A 110 -6.78 0.81 16.32
CA ILE A 110 -5.91 -0.39 16.34
C ILE A 110 -6.52 -1.54 15.51
N GLU A 111 -7.84 -1.67 15.51
CA GLU A 111 -8.58 -2.65 14.69
C GLU A 111 -8.39 -2.42 13.19
N ILE A 112 -8.36 -1.15 12.77
CA ILE A 112 -8.11 -0.74 11.38
C ILE A 112 -6.64 -0.97 11.02
N GLN A 113 -5.70 -0.67 11.93
CA GLN A 113 -4.27 -0.96 11.71
C GLN A 113 -4.05 -2.46 11.47
N ARG A 114 -4.68 -3.32 12.29
CA ARG A 114 -4.61 -4.79 12.12
C ARG A 114 -5.20 -5.24 10.78
N ALA A 115 -6.34 -4.69 10.36
CA ALA A 115 -6.94 -5.03 9.09
C ALA A 115 -6.07 -4.62 7.88
N VAL A 116 -5.36 -3.49 7.95
CA VAL A 116 -4.37 -3.09 6.93
C VAL A 116 -3.20 -4.08 6.88
N SER A 117 -2.67 -4.49 8.03
CA SER A 117 -1.62 -5.53 8.11
C SER A 117 -2.10 -6.92 7.66
N MET A 118 -3.38 -7.24 7.85
CA MET A 118 -3.95 -8.50 7.34
C MET A 118 -4.14 -8.46 5.82
N ASP A 119 -4.49 -7.32 5.22
CA ASP A 119 -4.49 -7.11 3.76
C ASP A 119 -3.05 -7.09 3.16
N GLU A 120 -1.99 -7.05 3.98
CA GLU A 120 -0.62 -7.35 3.55
C GLU A 120 -0.42 -8.86 3.32
N LYS A 121 -1.16 -9.70 4.04
CA LYS A 121 -1.22 -11.14 3.78
C LYS A 121 -2.32 -11.39 2.75
N GLU A 122 -1.97 -11.24 1.47
CA GLU A 122 -2.86 -11.73 0.40
C GLU A 122 -3.23 -13.19 0.69
N PRO A 123 -4.51 -13.58 0.51
CA PRO A 123 -4.92 -14.96 0.75
C PRO A 123 -4.07 -15.84 -0.14
N LEU A 124 -3.29 -16.71 0.49
CA LEU A 124 -2.71 -17.85 -0.19
C LEU A 124 -3.88 -18.55 -0.86
N THR A 125 -3.99 -18.40 -2.18
CA THR A 125 -4.86 -19.27 -2.96
C THR A 125 -4.11 -20.59 -2.93
N ILE A 126 -4.41 -21.40 -1.92
CA ILE A 126 -3.94 -22.77 -1.85
C ILE A 126 -4.68 -23.45 -3.00
N ASP A 127 -4.01 -23.56 -4.14
CA ASP A 127 -4.51 -24.36 -5.24
C ASP A 127 -4.57 -25.80 -4.71
N PRO A 128 -5.74 -26.47 -4.69
CA PRO A 128 -5.84 -27.84 -4.20
C PRO A 128 -4.97 -28.84 -5.00
N ALA A 129 -4.41 -28.40 -6.13
CA ALA A 129 -3.49 -29.15 -6.98
C ALA A 129 -1.99 -28.92 -6.67
N ASP A 130 -1.63 -28.04 -5.72
CA ASP A 130 -0.24 -27.86 -5.32
C ASP A 130 0.20 -29.04 -4.45
N SER A 131 0.84 -30.04 -5.08
CA SER A 131 1.29 -31.31 -4.48
C SER A 131 2.46 -31.15 -3.50
N SER A 132 2.69 -29.95 -2.97
CA SER A 132 3.69 -29.65 -1.94
C SER A 132 3.11 -29.61 -0.53
N VAL A 133 1.82 -29.92 -0.35
CA VAL A 133 1.24 -30.14 0.99
C VAL A 133 1.83 -31.42 1.56
N LEU A 134 2.78 -31.25 2.49
CA LEU A 134 3.27 -32.30 3.35
C LEU A 134 2.07 -32.89 4.11
N THR A 135 1.56 -34.04 3.66
CA THR A 135 0.57 -34.81 4.40
C THR A 135 1.24 -35.33 5.66
N GLY A 136 1.08 -34.58 6.76
CA GLY A 136 1.46 -35.06 8.08
C GLY A 136 0.59 -36.27 8.41
N GLU A 137 1.19 -37.45 8.45
CA GLU A 137 0.53 -38.62 9.03
C GLU A 137 0.31 -38.34 10.52
N TYR A 138 -0.95 -38.35 10.94
CA TYR A 138 -1.32 -38.39 12.35
C TYR A 138 -1.94 -39.75 12.64
N SER A 139 -1.44 -40.43 13.66
CA SER A 139 -2.09 -41.59 14.24
C SER A 139 -2.96 -41.14 15.41
N VAL A 140 -4.25 -41.45 15.32
CA VAL A 140 -5.16 -41.36 16.47
C VAL A 140 -4.81 -42.51 17.40
N ILE A 141 -4.33 -42.18 18.60
CA ILE A 141 -4.16 -43.15 19.67
C ILE A 141 -5.55 -43.31 20.29
N ASP A 142 -6.20 -44.44 20.03
CA ASP A 142 -7.50 -44.77 20.63
C ASP A 142 -7.27 -45.13 22.09
N ASN A 143 -7.51 -44.17 22.99
CA ASN A 143 -7.59 -44.44 24.42
C ASN A 143 -9.01 -44.96 24.69
N SER A 144 -9.17 -46.27 24.50
CA SER A 144 -10.32 -46.99 25.05
C SER A 144 -10.20 -46.98 26.58
N GLU A 145 -11.30 -46.58 27.22
CA GLU A 145 -11.47 -46.37 28.65
C GLU A 145 -11.23 -47.65 29.48
N GLU A 146 -10.55 -47.49 30.63
CA GLU A 146 -10.98 -48.00 31.94
C GLU A 146 -10.33 -47.18 33.07
#